data_AF-V7EE72-F1
#
_entry.id   AF-V7EE72-F1
#
_cell.length_a   1.000
_cell.length_b   1.000
_cell.length_c   1.000
_cell.angle_alpha   90.00
_cell.angle_beta   90.00
_cell.angle_gamma   90.00
#
_symmetry.space_group_name_H-M   'P 1'
#
loop_
_entity.id
_entity.type
_entity.pdbx_description
1 polymer ?
#
loop_
_entity_poly.entity_id
_entity_poly.type
_entity_poly.pdbx_seq_one_letter_code
_entity_poly.pdbx_strand_id
1 'polypeptide(L)'
;VSRALDAVLLPVDGSVIAAFGLPGDSTGVLVLATQPGGLAESAGILPGDVIDFVRGRPVASPIDLDEVVYYWILQGITDFVFDGIRAGSGFASETVITLEYWEEVIEITEITTWSSYSYESFSYEEFYAEYSEEISVSYEESLTTIEETVTSESYAEEVSEETTAESAEEATDEAAVDEAAAEEDLATEDEAADCPGEIVDGVCVEAEEAEAEDVADDGADEGGDDGGDEGGDEGGDEEIVE
;
A
#
# COMPACT_ATOMS: atom_id res chain seq x y z
N VAL A 1 -19.04 -10.98 1.98
CA VAL A 1 -18.11 -11.09 0.83
C VAL A 1 -18.01 -9.71 0.21
N SER A 2 -16.81 -9.23 -0.11
CA SER A 2 -16.59 -7.95 -0.80
C SER A 2 -16.86 -8.12 -2.31
N ARG A 3 -17.61 -7.17 -2.89
CA ARG A 3 -17.80 -7.05 -4.35
C ARG A 3 -16.62 -6.41 -5.05
N ALA A 4 -15.87 -5.55 -4.36
CA ALA A 4 -14.71 -4.90 -4.94
C ALA A 4 -13.58 -5.89 -5.30
N LEU A 5 -13.46 -7.01 -4.56
CA LEU A 5 -12.23 -7.80 -4.53
C LEU A 5 -12.41 -9.31 -4.80
N ASP A 6 -13.63 -9.83 -4.98
CA ASP A 6 -13.92 -11.27 -4.92
C ASP A 6 -13.31 -11.96 -3.68
N ALA A 7 -13.48 -11.33 -2.51
CA ALA A 7 -12.80 -11.73 -1.29
C ALA A 7 -13.75 -11.86 -0.08
N VAL A 8 -13.49 -12.84 0.78
CA VAL A 8 -14.06 -12.89 2.12
C VAL A 8 -13.17 -12.03 3.01
N LEU A 9 -13.72 -10.93 3.49
CA LEU A 9 -13.05 -9.98 4.37
C LEU A 9 -13.63 -10.06 5.79
N LEU A 10 -12.79 -9.92 6.81
CA LEU A 10 -13.18 -9.75 8.20
C LEU A 10 -12.76 -8.35 8.69
N PRO A 11 -13.58 -7.62 9.46
CA PRO A 11 -13.11 -6.42 10.14
C PRO A 11 -12.01 -6.79 11.15
N VAL A 12 -10.96 -5.98 11.25
CA VAL A 12 -9.88 -6.20 12.22
C VAL A 12 -10.33 -5.76 13.62
N ASP A 13 -10.90 -6.69 14.37
CA ASP A 13 -11.23 -6.52 15.78
C ASP A 13 -10.22 -7.25 16.70
N GLY A 14 -10.35 -7.08 18.03
CA GLY A 14 -9.47 -7.76 19.00
C GLY A 14 -9.52 -9.29 18.92
N SER A 15 -10.63 -9.87 18.45
CA SER A 15 -10.78 -11.32 18.22
C SER A 15 -9.98 -11.76 16.99
N VAL A 16 -10.09 -11.04 15.87
CA VAL A 16 -9.29 -11.27 14.66
C VAL A 16 -7.80 -11.05 14.93
N ILE A 17 -7.40 -9.97 15.61
CA ILE A 17 -6.01 -9.73 16.01
C ILE A 17 -5.44 -10.92 16.80
N ALA A 18 -6.18 -11.40 17.82
CA ALA A 18 -5.76 -12.51 18.65
C ALA A 18 -5.76 -13.87 17.91
N ALA A 19 -6.69 -14.07 16.99
CA ALA A 19 -6.77 -15.30 16.20
C ALA A 19 -5.64 -15.40 15.17
N PHE A 20 -5.44 -14.35 14.37
CA PHE A 20 -4.53 -14.33 13.23
C PHE A 20 -3.10 -13.86 13.57
N GLY A 21 -2.86 -13.43 14.82
CA GLY A 21 -1.54 -13.03 15.31
C GLY A 21 -1.07 -11.67 14.79
N LEU A 22 -2.01 -10.77 14.51
CA LEU A 22 -1.74 -9.44 13.99
C LEU A 22 -1.13 -8.52 15.08
N PRO A 23 -0.44 -7.43 14.70
CA PRO A 23 -0.13 -6.34 15.61
C PRO A 23 -1.35 -5.86 16.42
N GLY A 24 -1.15 -5.49 17.69
CA GLY A 24 -2.24 -5.13 18.60
C GLY A 24 -2.93 -3.80 18.27
N ASP A 25 -2.30 -3.02 17.40
CA ASP A 25 -2.67 -1.71 16.86
C ASP A 25 -3.12 -1.79 15.39
N SER A 26 -3.23 -2.98 14.81
CA SER A 26 -3.78 -3.16 13.45
C SER A 26 -5.23 -2.71 13.37
N THR A 27 -5.52 -1.93 12.33
CA THR A 27 -6.86 -1.53 11.88
C THR A 27 -7.05 -1.98 10.43
N GLY A 28 -8.27 -1.94 9.92
CA GLY A 28 -8.56 -2.34 8.55
C GLY A 28 -9.44 -3.57 8.42
N VAL A 29 -9.27 -4.27 7.30
CA VAL A 29 -9.96 -5.52 6.97
C VAL A 29 -8.94 -6.62 6.63
N LEU A 30 -9.08 -7.77 7.30
CA LEU A 30 -8.29 -8.97 7.01
C LEU A 30 -8.90 -9.71 5.82
N VAL A 31 -8.08 -10.01 4.83
CA VAL A 31 -8.40 -10.89 3.70
C VAL A 31 -8.35 -12.34 4.19
N LEU A 32 -9.51 -12.95 4.39
CA LEU A 32 -9.64 -14.33 4.87
C LEU A 32 -9.53 -15.36 3.74
N ALA A 33 -10.15 -15.07 2.61
CA ALA A 33 -10.12 -15.90 1.41
C ALA A 33 -10.31 -15.06 0.14
N THR A 34 -9.76 -15.51 -0.98
CA THR A 34 -9.81 -14.86 -2.29
C THR A 34 -10.26 -15.86 -3.36
N GLN A 35 -11.16 -15.43 -4.25
CA GLN A 35 -11.59 -16.23 -5.39
C GLN A 35 -10.40 -16.55 -6.32
N PRO A 36 -10.18 -17.83 -6.69
CA PRO A 36 -9.16 -18.20 -7.66
C PRO A 36 -9.46 -17.57 -9.02
N GLY A 37 -8.50 -16.82 -9.57
CA GLY A 37 -8.67 -16.01 -10.78
C GLY A 37 -9.56 -14.77 -10.61
N GLY A 38 -10.05 -14.48 -9.41
CA GLY A 38 -10.80 -13.25 -9.09
C GLY A 38 -9.89 -12.02 -8.99
N LEU A 39 -10.47 -10.86 -8.69
CA LEU A 39 -9.72 -9.60 -8.73
C LEU A 39 -8.67 -9.47 -7.63
N ALA A 40 -8.94 -9.87 -6.38
CA ALA A 40 -7.92 -9.85 -5.32
C ALA A 40 -6.67 -10.65 -5.70
N GLU A 41 -6.85 -11.90 -6.13
CA GLU A 41 -5.73 -12.76 -6.54
C GLU A 41 -4.99 -12.17 -7.76
N SER A 42 -5.73 -11.59 -8.72
CA SER A 42 -5.16 -10.93 -9.91
C SER A 42 -4.40 -9.64 -9.58
N ALA A 43 -4.83 -8.90 -8.56
CA ALA A 43 -4.17 -7.73 -8.00
C ALA A 43 -2.98 -8.10 -7.09
N GLY A 44 -2.77 -9.40 -6.83
CA GLY A 44 -1.73 -9.90 -5.95
C GLY A 44 -2.04 -9.68 -4.46
N ILE A 45 -3.30 -9.42 -4.10
CA ILE A 45 -3.83 -9.46 -2.74
C ILE A 45 -4.07 -10.93 -2.37
N LEU A 46 -3.60 -11.34 -1.20
CA LEU A 46 -3.54 -12.73 -0.76
C LEU A 46 -4.25 -12.92 0.58
N PRO A 47 -4.76 -14.14 0.87
CA PRO A 47 -5.25 -14.47 2.20
C PRO A 47 -4.17 -14.25 3.26
N GLY A 48 -4.54 -13.57 4.35
CA GLY A 48 -3.62 -13.15 5.42
C GLY A 48 -3.17 -11.70 5.34
N ASP A 49 -3.48 -10.99 4.25
CA ASP A 49 -3.26 -9.54 4.15
C ASP A 49 -4.26 -8.76 5.00
N VAL A 50 -3.82 -7.67 5.61
CA VAL A 50 -4.70 -6.65 6.21
C VAL A 50 -4.68 -5.43 5.32
N ILE A 51 -5.82 -5.02 4.78
CA ILE A 51 -5.97 -3.78 4.01
C ILE A 51 -6.45 -2.70 4.97
N ASP A 52 -5.72 -1.59 5.09
CA ASP A 52 -6.03 -0.48 5.99
C ASP A 52 -6.39 0.83 5.26
N PHE A 53 -5.97 1.01 4.00
CA PHE A 53 -6.40 2.12 3.15
C PHE A 53 -6.80 1.69 1.74
N VAL A 54 -7.72 2.47 1.14
CA VAL A 54 -8.14 2.36 -0.27
C VAL A 54 -8.12 3.75 -0.89
N ARG A 55 -7.22 3.98 -1.86
CA ARG A 55 -6.99 5.29 -2.48
C ARG A 55 -6.76 6.41 -1.45
N GLY A 56 -5.91 6.18 -0.44
CA GLY A 56 -5.62 7.14 0.64
C GLY A 56 -6.68 7.22 1.75
N ARG A 57 -7.89 6.69 1.53
CA ARG A 57 -8.97 6.67 2.51
C ARG A 57 -8.83 5.50 3.49
N PRO A 58 -8.80 5.72 4.81
CA PRO A 58 -8.75 4.63 5.78
C PRO A 58 -10.06 3.83 5.74
N VAL A 59 -9.95 2.49 5.73
CA VAL A 59 -11.10 1.58 5.79
C VAL A 59 -11.15 0.87 7.13
N ALA A 60 -12.34 0.71 7.70
CA ALA A 60 -12.56 0.07 9.01
C ALA A 60 -13.39 -1.22 8.94
N SER A 61 -14.05 -1.49 7.81
CA SER A 61 -14.94 -2.66 7.66
C SER A 61 -15.07 -3.13 6.21
N PRO A 62 -15.52 -4.37 5.97
CA PRO A 62 -15.70 -4.89 4.61
C PRO A 62 -16.66 -4.08 3.74
N ILE A 63 -17.69 -3.48 4.35
CA ILE A 63 -18.67 -2.67 3.61
C ILE A 63 -18.11 -1.29 3.27
N ASP A 64 -17.34 -0.68 4.19
CA ASP A 64 -16.67 0.61 4.00
C ASP A 64 -15.68 0.56 2.82
N LEU A 65 -14.88 -0.51 2.71
CA LEU A 65 -14.04 -0.78 1.53
C LEU A 65 -14.85 -0.84 0.23
N ASP A 66 -15.97 -1.58 0.24
CA ASP A 66 -16.86 -1.73 -0.91
C ASP A 66 -17.55 -0.39 -1.27
N GLU A 67 -17.93 0.43 -0.28
CA GLU A 67 -18.50 1.77 -0.48
C GLU A 67 -17.50 2.74 -1.13
N VAL A 68 -16.25 2.75 -0.67
CA VAL A 68 -15.19 3.59 -1.26
C VAL A 68 -14.98 3.23 -2.72
N VAL A 69 -14.93 1.94 -3.03
CA VAL A 69 -14.75 1.46 -4.41
C VAL A 69 -15.94 1.85 -5.28
N TYR A 70 -17.17 1.61 -4.82
CA TYR A 70 -18.38 1.94 -5.59
C TYR A 70 -18.54 3.44 -5.83
N TYR A 71 -18.27 4.28 -4.83
CA TYR A 71 -18.30 5.75 -4.97
C TYR A 71 -17.40 6.23 -6.10
N TRP A 72 -16.14 5.80 -6.12
CA TRP A 72 -15.17 6.24 -7.13
C TRP A 72 -15.49 5.70 -8.53
N ILE A 73 -16.01 4.46 -8.64
CA ILE A 73 -16.52 3.92 -9.90
C ILE A 73 -17.63 4.79 -10.48
N LEU A 74 -18.56 5.30 -9.65
CA LEU A 74 -19.61 6.22 -10.09
C LEU A 74 -19.09 7.59 -10.55
N GLN A 75 -17.94 8.04 -10.02
CA GLN A 75 -17.23 9.23 -10.54
C GLN A 75 -16.45 8.97 -11.85
N GLY A 76 -16.41 7.71 -12.31
CA GLY A 76 -15.65 7.29 -13.50
C GLY A 76 -14.16 7.05 -13.23
N ILE A 77 -13.75 6.96 -11.96
CA ILE A 77 -12.41 6.54 -11.54
C ILE A 77 -12.42 5.03 -11.35
N THR A 78 -11.51 4.33 -12.02
CA THR A 78 -11.48 2.86 -12.04
C THR A 78 -10.14 2.27 -11.64
N ASP A 79 -9.08 3.08 -11.57
CA ASP A 79 -7.84 2.76 -10.88
C ASP A 79 -8.08 2.73 -9.36
N PHE A 80 -7.56 1.71 -8.67
CA PHE A 80 -7.59 1.58 -7.22
C PHE A 80 -6.24 1.14 -6.70
N VAL A 81 -5.80 1.80 -5.62
CA VAL A 81 -4.66 1.37 -4.81
C VAL A 81 -5.22 0.87 -3.48
N PHE A 82 -4.85 -0.35 -3.11
CA PHE A 82 -5.13 -0.96 -1.82
C PHE A 82 -3.82 -1.03 -1.04
N ASP A 83 -3.72 -0.27 0.04
CA ASP A 83 -2.57 -0.28 0.93
C ASP A 83 -2.88 -1.14 2.16
N GLY A 84 -1.84 -1.74 2.72
CA GLY A 84 -2.03 -2.71 3.80
C GLY A 84 -0.74 -3.28 4.39
N ILE A 85 -0.92 -4.25 5.27
CA ILE A 85 0.14 -4.99 5.97
C ILE A 85 0.08 -6.47 5.56
N ARG A 86 1.20 -6.98 5.04
CA ARG A 86 1.44 -8.40 4.74
C ARG A 86 2.60 -8.90 5.59
N ALA A 87 2.34 -9.89 6.45
CA ALA A 87 3.35 -10.48 7.35
C ALA A 87 4.20 -9.44 8.15
N GLY A 88 3.56 -8.34 8.57
CA GLY A 88 4.20 -7.25 9.32
C GLY A 88 5.02 -6.25 8.48
N SER A 89 4.97 -6.35 7.14
CA SER A 89 5.54 -5.35 6.21
C SER A 89 4.43 -4.66 5.44
N GLY A 90 4.56 -3.36 5.17
CA GLY A 90 3.63 -2.63 4.32
C GLY A 90 3.65 -3.16 2.87
N PHE A 91 2.50 -3.18 2.22
CA PHE A 91 2.36 -3.43 0.78
C PHE A 91 1.33 -2.46 0.18
N ALA A 92 1.44 -2.25 -1.13
CA ALA A 92 0.45 -1.58 -1.95
C ALA A 92 0.12 -2.48 -3.14
N SER A 93 -1.16 -2.53 -3.53
CA SER A 93 -1.67 -3.30 -4.66
C SER A 93 -2.48 -2.39 -5.57
N GLU A 94 -2.05 -2.27 -6.82
CA GLU A 94 -2.73 -1.48 -7.86
C GLU A 94 -3.61 -2.39 -8.72
N THR A 95 -4.88 -2.03 -8.91
CA THR A 95 -5.83 -2.78 -9.77
C THR A 95 -6.81 -1.85 -10.46
N VAL A 96 -7.57 -2.39 -11.42
CA VAL A 96 -8.60 -1.66 -12.17
C VAL A 96 -9.96 -2.33 -11.98
N ILE A 97 -10.89 -1.61 -11.35
CA ILE A 97 -12.23 -2.07 -11.02
C ILE A 97 -13.23 -1.26 -11.86
N THR A 98 -14.03 -1.94 -12.67
CA THR A 98 -15.05 -1.30 -13.52
C THR A 98 -16.45 -1.54 -12.97
N LEU A 99 -17.42 -0.73 -13.37
CA LEU A 99 -18.82 -0.96 -13.02
C LEU A 99 -19.33 -2.31 -13.54
N GLU A 100 -18.93 -2.74 -14.74
CA GLU A 100 -19.30 -4.03 -15.32
C GLU A 100 -18.81 -5.21 -14.45
N TYR A 101 -17.59 -5.10 -13.90
CA TYR A 101 -17.05 -6.09 -12.96
C TYR A 101 -17.75 -6.02 -11.59
N TRP A 102 -18.01 -4.82 -11.06
CA TRP A 102 -18.73 -4.64 -9.79
C TRP A 102 -20.16 -5.22 -9.82
N GLU A 103 -20.83 -5.15 -10.97
CA GLU A 103 -22.16 -5.72 -11.20
C GLU A 103 -22.14 -7.25 -11.44
N GLU A 104 -20.96 -7.90 -11.47
CA GLU A 104 -20.84 -9.35 -11.59
C GLU A 104 -21.32 -10.07 -10.30
N VAL A 105 -22.03 -11.19 -10.47
CA VAL A 105 -22.61 -11.93 -9.35
C VAL A 105 -21.64 -13.02 -8.90
N ILE A 106 -21.03 -12.82 -7.74
CA ILE A 106 -20.23 -13.84 -7.05
C ILE A 106 -21.12 -15.03 -6.64
N GLU A 107 -20.78 -16.25 -7.08
CA GLU A 107 -21.45 -17.48 -6.63
C GLU A 107 -21.00 -17.87 -5.21
N ILE A 108 -21.62 -17.23 -4.21
CA ILE A 108 -21.33 -17.43 -2.78
C ILE A 108 -21.37 -18.89 -2.29
N THR A 109 -22.00 -19.79 -3.04
CA THR A 109 -22.04 -21.24 -2.74
C THR A 109 -20.71 -21.96 -2.99
N GLU A 110 -19.84 -21.42 -3.84
CA GLU A 110 -18.56 -22.04 -4.21
C GLU A 110 -17.37 -21.51 -3.38
N ILE A 111 -17.59 -20.58 -2.43
CA ILE A 111 -16.49 -19.92 -1.71
C ILE A 111 -15.67 -20.86 -0.81
N THR A 112 -16.16 -22.06 -0.51
CA THR A 112 -15.38 -23.14 0.13
C THR A 112 -14.21 -23.63 -0.72
N THR A 113 -14.23 -23.38 -2.03
CA THR A 113 -13.15 -23.72 -2.97
C THR A 113 -12.07 -22.63 -3.05
N TRP A 114 -12.27 -21.49 -2.39
CA TRP A 114 -11.40 -20.33 -2.50
C TRP A 114 -10.06 -20.53 -1.78
N SER A 115 -9.02 -19.88 -2.34
CA SER A 115 -7.72 -19.73 -1.71
C SER A 115 -7.94 -19.03 -0.36
N SER A 116 -7.66 -19.70 0.76
CA SER A 116 -8.00 -19.24 2.11
C SER A 116 -6.81 -19.29 3.06
N TYR A 117 -6.81 -18.41 4.07
CA TYR A 117 -5.80 -18.41 5.11
C TYR A 117 -6.03 -19.60 6.04
N SER A 118 -5.00 -20.40 6.29
CA SER A 118 -5.08 -21.61 7.11
C SER A 118 -3.88 -21.73 8.04
N TYR A 119 -4.14 -22.15 9.28
CA TYR A 119 -3.11 -22.41 10.29
C TYR A 119 -3.64 -23.43 11.34
N GLU A 120 -2.78 -23.88 12.25
CA GLU A 120 -3.02 -25.09 13.09
C GLU A 120 -4.31 -25.09 13.93
N SER A 121 -4.93 -23.93 14.18
CA SER A 121 -6.19 -23.82 14.94
C SER A 121 -7.33 -23.10 14.19
N PHE A 122 -7.22 -22.95 12.88
CA PHE A 122 -8.28 -22.36 12.04
C PHE A 122 -8.49 -23.16 10.76
N SER A 123 -9.73 -23.61 10.56
CA SER A 123 -10.20 -24.23 9.32
C SER A 123 -11.24 -23.32 8.67
N TYR A 124 -10.96 -22.90 7.44
CA TYR A 124 -11.90 -22.09 6.66
C TYR A 124 -13.18 -22.87 6.31
N GLU A 125 -13.10 -24.21 6.18
CA GLU A 125 -14.29 -25.06 5.98
C GLU A 125 -15.21 -25.07 7.22
N GLU A 126 -14.64 -25.14 8.43
CA GLU A 126 -15.42 -25.05 9.68
C GLU A 126 -15.97 -23.64 9.90
N PHE A 127 -15.20 -22.60 9.59
CA PHE A 127 -15.67 -21.22 9.60
C PHE A 127 -16.85 -21.02 8.66
N TYR A 128 -16.75 -21.44 7.40
CA TYR A 128 -17.86 -21.33 6.46
C TYR A 128 -19.07 -22.17 6.89
N ALA A 129 -18.87 -23.37 7.44
CA ALA A 129 -19.97 -24.20 7.92
C ALA A 129 -20.80 -23.52 9.04
N GLU A 130 -20.15 -22.75 9.93
CA GLU A 130 -20.84 -21.97 10.98
C GLU A 130 -21.43 -20.65 10.45
N TYR A 131 -20.70 -19.91 9.63
CA TYR A 131 -21.05 -18.53 9.25
C TYR A 131 -21.70 -18.39 7.85
N SER A 132 -21.90 -19.48 7.09
CA SER A 132 -22.44 -19.42 5.71
C SER A 132 -23.76 -18.68 5.57
N GLU A 133 -24.70 -18.83 6.51
CA GLU A 133 -25.97 -18.09 6.50
C GLU A 133 -25.75 -16.57 6.65
N GLU A 134 -24.86 -16.16 7.56
CA GLU A 134 -24.51 -14.74 7.80
C GLU A 134 -23.74 -14.15 6.61
N ILE A 135 -22.78 -14.90 6.05
CA ILE A 135 -22.00 -14.51 4.86
C ILE A 135 -22.94 -14.30 3.65
N SER A 136 -23.92 -15.18 3.47
CA SER A 136 -24.90 -15.11 2.37
C SER A 136 -25.79 -13.86 2.52
N VAL A 137 -26.44 -13.71 3.68
CA VAL A 137 -27.33 -12.57 3.95
C VAL A 137 -26.57 -11.24 3.90
N SER A 138 -25.36 -11.19 4.46
CA SER A 138 -24.49 -10.01 4.40
C SER A 138 -24.14 -9.62 2.98
N TYR A 139 -23.89 -10.58 2.09
CA TYR A 139 -23.63 -10.30 0.67
C TYR A 139 -24.92 -9.86 -0.06
N GLU A 140 -26.06 -10.52 0.14
CA GLU A 140 -27.31 -10.15 -0.51
C GLU A 140 -27.78 -8.74 -0.14
N GLU A 141 -27.71 -8.36 1.14
CA GLU A 141 -28.16 -7.05 1.65
C GLU A 141 -27.14 -5.92 1.33
N SER A 142 -25.85 -6.22 1.21
CA SER A 142 -24.82 -5.17 1.11
C SER A 142 -24.95 -4.32 -0.16
N LEU A 143 -25.47 -4.84 -1.28
CA LEU A 143 -25.64 -4.04 -2.51
C LEU A 143 -26.53 -2.83 -2.23
N THR A 144 -27.70 -3.08 -1.67
CA THR A 144 -28.66 -2.02 -1.35
C THR A 144 -28.16 -1.07 -0.26
N THR A 145 -27.38 -1.57 0.70
CA THR A 145 -26.74 -0.72 1.71
C THR A 145 -25.72 0.22 1.06
N ILE A 146 -24.80 -0.31 0.24
CA ILE A 146 -23.76 0.45 -0.46
C ILE A 146 -24.38 1.48 -1.41
N GLU A 147 -25.43 1.12 -2.17
CA GLU A 147 -26.13 2.08 -3.03
C GLU A 147 -26.78 3.22 -2.23
N GLU A 148 -27.42 2.93 -1.08
CA GLU A 148 -28.06 3.94 -0.24
C GLU A 148 -27.04 4.87 0.44
N THR A 149 -25.92 4.34 0.94
CA THR A 149 -24.88 5.13 1.61
C THR A 149 -24.13 6.01 0.62
N VAL A 150 -23.63 5.44 -0.48
CA VAL A 150 -22.84 6.14 -1.51
C VAL A 150 -23.65 7.22 -2.24
N THR A 151 -24.97 7.03 -2.40
CA THR A 151 -25.84 8.07 -3.01
C THR A 151 -26.37 9.11 -2.01
N SER A 152 -26.04 8.99 -0.72
CA SER A 152 -26.41 9.99 0.28
C SER A 152 -25.58 11.28 0.15
N GLU A 153 -26.22 12.43 0.35
CA GLU A 153 -25.52 13.73 0.34
C GLU A 153 -24.43 13.79 1.43
N SER A 154 -24.67 13.16 2.59
CA SER A 154 -23.70 13.07 3.69
C SER A 154 -22.41 12.34 3.32
N TYR A 155 -22.49 11.19 2.65
CA TYR A 155 -21.30 10.43 2.26
C TYR A 155 -20.48 11.21 1.22
N ALA A 156 -21.16 11.86 0.27
CA ALA A 156 -20.50 12.70 -0.72
C ALA A 156 -19.83 13.94 -0.10
N GLU A 157 -20.42 14.55 0.92
CA GLU A 157 -19.79 15.62 1.71
C GLU A 157 -18.53 15.10 2.43
N GLU A 158 -18.64 14.00 3.20
CA GLU A 158 -17.51 13.45 3.97
C GLU A 158 -16.30 13.07 3.10
N VAL A 159 -16.51 12.40 1.95
CA VAL A 159 -15.41 12.06 1.01
C VAL A 159 -14.81 13.34 0.38
N SER A 160 -15.61 14.37 0.14
CA SER A 160 -15.11 15.64 -0.42
C SER A 160 -14.30 16.45 0.58
N GLU A 161 -14.62 16.37 1.87
CA GLU A 161 -13.86 17.02 2.95
C GLU A 161 -12.53 16.30 3.19
N GLU A 162 -12.54 14.96 3.22
CA GLU A 162 -11.35 14.13 3.42
C GLU A 162 -10.30 14.31 2.31
N THR A 163 -10.72 14.22 1.04
CA THR A 163 -9.85 14.45 -0.13
C THR A 163 -9.32 15.88 -0.22
N THR A 164 -10.08 16.86 0.29
CA THR A 164 -9.63 18.26 0.38
C THR A 164 -8.60 18.45 1.50
N ALA A 165 -8.75 17.73 2.62
CA ALA A 165 -7.78 17.74 3.72
C ALA A 165 -6.42 17.20 3.27
N GLU A 166 -6.37 16.02 2.64
CA GLU A 166 -5.12 15.39 2.18
C GLU A 166 -4.31 16.31 1.24
N SER A 167 -4.99 17.04 0.34
CA SER A 167 -4.36 18.04 -0.55
C SER A 167 -3.87 19.31 0.15
N ALA A 168 -4.28 19.57 1.40
CA ALA A 168 -3.84 20.73 2.18
C ALA A 168 -2.55 20.45 2.97
N GLU A 169 -2.32 19.20 3.37
CA GLU A 169 -1.10 18.78 4.09
C GLU A 169 0.14 18.90 3.17
N GLU A 170 0.02 18.45 1.92
CA GLU A 170 1.05 18.51 0.85
C GLU A 170 1.44 19.95 0.44
N ALA A 171 0.68 20.97 0.85
CA ALA A 171 0.85 22.36 0.42
C ALA A 171 1.70 23.23 1.36
N THR A 172 2.39 22.65 2.36
CA THR A 172 3.09 23.42 3.41
C THR A 172 4.63 23.37 3.40
N ASP A 173 5.28 22.58 2.53
CA ASP A 173 6.76 22.41 2.51
C ASP A 173 7.49 23.23 1.42
N GLU A 174 6.90 24.30 0.88
CA GLU A 174 7.55 25.20 -0.11
C GLU A 174 7.43 26.70 0.29
N ALA A 175 7.45 26.98 1.60
CA ALA A 175 7.39 28.35 2.13
C ALA A 175 8.16 28.54 3.46
N ALA A 176 9.41 28.04 3.51
CA ALA A 176 10.33 28.24 4.65
C ALA A 176 11.68 28.83 4.22
N VAL A 177 11.64 29.90 3.42
CA VAL A 177 12.79 30.81 3.21
C VAL A 177 12.33 32.23 3.55
N ASP A 178 13.18 32.94 4.32
CA ASP A 178 13.03 34.34 4.78
C ASP A 178 11.84 34.65 5.73
N GLU A 179 12.00 35.48 6.78
CA GLU A 179 13.20 36.14 7.30
C GLU A 179 12.99 36.49 8.79
N ALA A 180 14.07 36.80 9.49
CA ALA A 180 14.00 37.37 10.83
C ALA A 180 13.43 38.81 10.82
N ALA A 181 12.66 39.16 11.85
CA ALA A 181 12.38 40.56 12.19
C ALA A 181 13.00 40.89 13.56
N ALA A 182 14.29 41.24 13.52
CA ALA A 182 14.92 42.05 14.56
C ALA A 182 15.14 43.46 13.99
N GLU A 183 14.57 44.46 14.67
CA GLU A 183 14.66 45.86 14.26
C GLU A 183 16.12 46.36 14.35
N GLU A 184 16.70 46.93 13.29
CA GLU A 184 16.97 48.39 13.19
C GLU A 184 17.90 48.79 12.02
N ASP A 185 17.55 49.97 11.47
CA ASP A 185 18.38 50.97 10.76
C ASP A 185 18.75 50.82 9.26
N LEU A 186 19.06 51.98 8.68
CA LEU A 186 18.94 52.35 7.27
C LEU A 186 20.30 52.34 6.54
N ALA A 187 20.32 52.00 5.24
CA ALA A 187 20.61 52.93 4.13
C ALA A 187 21.24 52.31 2.84
N THR A 188 20.84 52.90 1.70
CA THR A 188 21.55 53.02 0.40
C THR A 188 21.93 51.78 -0.42
N GLU A 189 21.22 51.65 -1.56
CA GLU A 189 21.75 51.59 -2.95
C GLU A 189 23.15 50.96 -3.18
N ASP A 190 23.22 49.80 -3.85
CA ASP A 190 23.53 49.65 -5.29
C ASP A 190 23.56 48.16 -5.69
N GLU A 191 23.25 47.79 -6.94
CA GLU A 191 23.36 46.39 -7.40
C GLU A 191 24.81 46.03 -7.75
N ALA A 192 25.37 44.99 -7.12
CA ALA A 192 26.59 44.33 -7.58
C ALA A 192 26.45 42.81 -7.46
N ALA A 193 26.75 42.11 -8.56
CA ALA A 193 26.60 40.66 -8.68
C ALA A 193 27.60 39.89 -7.80
N ASP A 194 27.18 38.69 -7.40
CA ASP A 194 27.98 37.71 -6.66
C ASP A 194 29.27 37.37 -7.43
N CYS A 195 30.43 37.74 -6.85
CA CYS A 195 31.76 37.45 -7.40
C CYS A 195 32.55 36.59 -6.42
N PRO A 196 32.95 35.35 -6.78
CA PRO A 196 33.63 34.42 -5.88
C PRO A 196 35.14 34.69 -5.67
N GLY A 197 35.64 35.87 -6.04
CA GLY A 197 37.08 36.24 -6.03
C GLY A 197 37.37 37.63 -5.46
N GLU A 198 38.63 37.98 -5.31
CA GLU A 198 39.02 39.31 -4.80
C GLU A 198 38.74 40.40 -5.84
N ILE A 199 38.12 41.50 -5.40
CA ILE A 199 37.82 42.66 -6.25
C ILE A 199 38.97 43.66 -6.15
N VAL A 200 39.67 43.87 -7.27
CA VAL A 200 40.77 44.84 -7.38
C VAL A 200 40.39 45.89 -8.42
N ASP A 201 40.39 47.17 -8.03
CA ASP A 201 39.96 48.31 -8.87
C ASP A 201 38.60 48.12 -9.58
N GLY A 202 37.66 47.42 -8.93
CA GLY A 202 36.29 47.22 -9.42
C GLY A 202 36.12 46.16 -10.51
N VAL A 203 37.14 45.31 -10.72
CA VAL A 203 37.06 44.12 -11.58
C VAL A 203 37.30 42.89 -10.72
N CYS A 204 36.45 41.87 -10.85
CA CYS A 204 36.63 40.59 -10.18
C CYS A 204 37.77 39.82 -10.86
N VAL A 205 38.74 39.35 -10.06
CA VAL A 205 39.91 38.62 -10.57
C VAL A 205 39.98 37.28 -9.85
N GLU A 206 40.12 36.18 -10.60
CA GLU A 206 40.23 34.85 -10.01
C GLU A 206 41.62 34.66 -9.37
N ALA A 207 41.66 34.10 -8.16
CA ALA A 207 42.88 33.93 -7.40
C ALA A 207 43.59 32.63 -7.81
N GLU A 208 44.73 32.73 -8.49
CA GLU A 208 45.53 31.59 -8.95
C GLU A 208 46.57 31.17 -7.89
N GLU A 209 46.37 29.95 -7.35
CA GLU A 209 47.34 28.93 -6.89
C GLU A 209 48.64 29.29 -6.14
N ALA A 210 48.91 28.58 -5.03
CA ALA A 210 50.28 28.24 -4.58
C ALA A 210 50.39 27.06 -3.58
N GLU A 211 50.58 25.83 -4.12
CA GLU A 211 51.57 24.80 -3.72
C GLU A 211 51.91 24.49 -2.23
N ALA A 212 51.64 23.24 -1.79
CA ALA A 212 52.59 22.28 -1.16
C ALA A 212 51.83 21.03 -0.60
N GLU A 213 52.04 19.80 -1.09
CA GLU A 213 53.12 18.81 -0.76
C GLU A 213 53.11 18.38 0.74
N ASP A 214 53.23 17.12 1.21
CA ASP A 214 53.50 15.75 0.69
C ASP A 214 52.80 14.76 1.71
N VAL A 215 52.43 13.49 1.50
CA VAL A 215 53.20 12.23 1.32
C VAL A 215 52.22 11.08 0.93
N ALA A 216 52.71 10.01 0.29
CA ALA A 216 51.97 8.80 -0.16
C ALA A 216 51.88 7.62 0.84
N ASP A 217 51.04 6.61 0.53
CA ASP A 217 51.31 5.13 0.49
C ASP A 217 50.02 4.43 -0.04
N ASP A 218 49.96 3.84 -1.25
CA ASP A 218 50.30 2.45 -1.64
C ASP A 218 49.59 1.36 -0.79
N GLY A 219 48.98 0.28 -1.32
CA GLY A 219 48.68 -0.21 -2.68
C GLY A 219 47.40 -1.10 -2.62
N ALA A 220 46.66 -1.37 -3.69
CA ALA A 220 46.97 -2.25 -4.83
C ALA A 220 47.00 -3.77 -4.51
N ASP A 221 46.12 -4.50 -5.22
CA ASP A 221 46.34 -5.81 -5.87
C ASP A 221 45.96 -7.15 -5.21
N GLU A 222 45.78 -8.15 -6.09
CA GLU A 222 45.57 -9.61 -5.90
C GLU A 222 44.20 -10.08 -5.35
N GLY A 223 43.54 -11.14 -5.84
CA GLY A 223 43.84 -12.01 -6.99
C GLY A 223 43.27 -13.45 -6.83
N GLY A 224 42.70 -14.04 -7.90
CA GLY A 224 42.39 -15.48 -8.06
C GLY A 224 41.39 -16.14 -7.09
N ASP A 225 41.11 -17.45 -7.14
CA ASP A 225 41.03 -18.49 -8.21
C ASP A 225 40.45 -19.79 -7.57
N ASP A 226 40.28 -20.88 -8.33
CA ASP A 226 39.78 -22.23 -7.94
C ASP A 226 38.29 -22.28 -7.54
N GLY A 227 37.43 -23.20 -8.01
CA GLY A 227 37.66 -24.59 -8.46
C GLY A 227 36.92 -25.50 -7.46
N GLY A 228 35.80 -26.17 -7.78
CA GLY A 228 35.60 -27.26 -8.74
C GLY A 228 35.02 -28.49 -7.99
N ASP A 229 34.61 -29.56 -8.70
CA ASP A 229 34.35 -30.92 -8.14
C ASP A 229 33.09 -31.13 -7.24
N GLU A 230 32.39 -32.28 -7.17
CA GLU A 230 31.93 -33.30 -8.15
C GLU A 230 30.78 -34.13 -7.50
N GLY A 231 30.05 -34.94 -8.29
CA GLY A 231 29.15 -36.02 -7.82
C GLY A 231 27.65 -35.68 -7.64
N GLY A 232 26.66 -36.48 -8.07
CA GLY A 232 26.68 -37.74 -8.83
C GLY A 232 26.44 -39.02 -8.02
N ASP A 233 25.17 -39.47 -7.93
CA ASP A 233 24.62 -40.83 -7.68
C ASP A 233 23.08 -40.66 -7.72
N GLU A 234 22.26 -41.24 -8.61
CA GLU A 234 21.90 -42.65 -8.94
C GLU A 234 20.99 -43.38 -7.92
N GLY A 235 20.01 -44.13 -8.46
CA GLY A 235 19.03 -44.97 -7.74
C GLY A 235 17.71 -44.26 -7.32
N GLY A 236 16.52 -44.84 -7.50
CA GLY A 236 16.14 -46.11 -8.14
C GLY A 236 14.63 -46.36 -8.05
N ASP A 237 14.11 -47.10 -9.04
CA ASP A 237 13.12 -48.20 -8.94
C ASP A 237 12.08 -48.15 -7.80
N GLU A 238 10.79 -47.94 -8.09
CA GLU A 238 9.78 -48.99 -8.36
C GLU A 238 9.29 -49.79 -7.13
N GLU A 239 7.99 -49.70 -6.80
CA GLU A 239 7.12 -50.88 -6.65
C GLU A 239 5.64 -50.45 -6.70
N ILE A 240 4.84 -51.27 -7.38
CA ILE A 240 3.38 -51.15 -7.47
C ILE A 240 2.78 -52.17 -6.49
N VAL A 241 1.83 -51.76 -5.65
CA VAL A 241 1.00 -52.72 -4.89
C VAL A 241 -0.49 -52.40 -5.03
N GLU A 242 -1.27 -53.49 -5.05
CA GLU A 242 -2.60 -53.63 -5.66
C GLU A 242 -3.79 -53.06 -4.85
#